data_AF-A0A1C5FZ76-F1
#
_entry.id   AF-A0A1C5FZ76-F1
#
_cell.length_a   1.000
_cell.length_b   1.000
_cell.length_c   1.000
_cell.angle_alpha   90.00
_cell.angle_beta   90.00
_cell.angle_gamma   90.00
#
_symmetry.space_group_name_H-M   'P 1'
#
loop_
_entity.id
_entity.type
_entity.pdbx_description
1 polymer ?
#
loop_
_entity_poly.entity_id
_entity_poly.type
_entity_poly.pdbx_seq_one_letter_code
_entity_poly.pdbx_strand_id
1 'polypeptide(L)'
;MSENHEAIVVDAKTGEAGGCPVAHGRAPHPTQGGGNRQWWPDRLNLKILAKNPAVANPLNEGFDYAEAFKALDLAAVKQDIAEVLTTSQDWWPADFGNYGPLMIRMAWHSAGTYRISDGRGGAGAGQQRFAPLNSWPDNASLDKARRLLWPVKKKYGQSISWADLMVLTGNVALEQMGFTTFGFGGGREDVWEAEEDVYWGPETIWLDDQRYTGDRELENPLGAVQMGLIYVNPEGPNGNPDPIAAARDIRETFRRMAMNDEETVALIAGGHTFGKTHGAGPADAVGPDPEAAPMEQLGLGWKSSHGTGVGKDAITSGLEVTWTTTPTQWSNGFFKNLFEYEYELTQSPAGANQWVAKDAPEIVPHAFDADKKQRPTMLTTDLSLRFDPIYEPISRRFYENPEEFADAFARAWYKLTHRDMGPKSLYLGPEVPEETLLWQDPLPQAEGEAVDAADVTALKAKILDSGLSVSQLVGAAWASAATFRGSDKRGGAN
;
A
#
# COMPACT_ATOMS: atom_id res chain seq x y z
N MET A 1 51.38 21.41 -25.47
CA MET A 1 51.49 19.95 -25.32
C MET A 1 51.22 19.64 -23.87
N SER A 2 50.11 18.96 -23.60
CA SER A 2 49.58 18.69 -22.27
C SER A 2 50.32 17.52 -21.64
N GLU A 3 51.13 17.78 -20.61
CA GLU A 3 51.64 16.74 -19.71
C GLU A 3 50.54 16.35 -18.71
N ASN A 4 49.54 15.59 -19.17
CA ASN A 4 48.73 14.82 -18.23
C ASN A 4 49.62 13.67 -17.75
N HIS A 5 50.09 13.79 -16.51
CA HIS A 5 50.78 12.70 -15.83
C HIS A 5 49.84 11.48 -15.81
N GLU A 6 50.37 10.30 -16.14
CA GLU A 6 49.63 9.03 -16.11
C GLU A 6 49.15 8.76 -14.68
N ALA A 7 47.93 9.23 -14.38
CA ALA A 7 47.20 8.75 -13.22
C ALA A 7 47.00 7.24 -13.41
N ILE A 8 47.29 6.45 -12.37
CA ILE A 8 46.97 5.03 -12.35
C ILE A 8 45.44 4.92 -12.34
N VAL A 9 44.84 4.82 -13.54
CA VAL A 9 43.41 4.57 -13.71
C VAL A 9 43.22 3.06 -13.63
N VAL A 10 42.49 2.61 -12.61
CA VAL A 10 42.03 1.22 -12.53
C VAL A 10 40.67 1.22 -13.23
N ASP A 11 40.60 0.73 -14.46
CA ASP A 11 39.38 0.80 -15.28
C ASP A 11 38.16 0.24 -14.54
N ALA A 12 37.07 1.00 -14.58
CA ALA A 12 35.77 0.52 -14.14
C ALA A 12 35.30 -0.60 -15.08
N LYS A 13 34.82 -1.72 -14.53
CA LYS A 13 34.29 -2.85 -15.30
C LYS A 13 33.17 -2.37 -16.23
N THR A 14 33.40 -2.44 -17.54
CA THR A 14 32.42 -2.10 -18.57
C THR A 14 31.42 -3.24 -18.76
N GLY A 15 30.13 -2.99 -18.48
CA GLY A 15 29.02 -3.81 -18.94
C GLY A 15 28.41 -3.21 -20.20
N GLU A 16 28.29 -4.00 -21.27
CA GLU A 16 27.62 -3.61 -22.51
C GLU A 16 26.10 -3.54 -22.34
N ALA A 17 25.47 -2.47 -22.81
CA ALA A 17 24.06 -2.47 -23.20
C ALA A 17 23.80 -1.40 -24.27
N GLY A 18 23.22 -1.83 -25.40
CA GLY A 18 22.90 -0.98 -26.54
C GLY A 18 21.56 -0.26 -26.41
N GLY A 19 21.41 0.82 -27.21
CA GLY A 19 20.15 1.09 -27.89
C GLY A 19 19.19 2.16 -27.34
N CYS A 20 19.64 3.22 -26.67
CA CYS A 20 18.82 4.42 -26.42
C CYS A 20 19.57 5.68 -26.90
N PRO A 21 18.92 6.64 -27.61
CA PRO A 21 19.59 7.82 -28.15
C PRO A 21 19.93 8.90 -27.11
N VAL A 22 19.73 8.62 -25.81
CA VAL A 22 20.17 9.47 -24.70
C VAL A 22 21.57 9.02 -24.25
N ALA A 23 22.51 9.95 -24.16
CA ALA A 23 23.93 9.67 -23.95
C ALA A 23 24.22 8.85 -22.67
N HIS A 24 24.53 7.56 -22.83
CA HIS A 24 24.99 6.67 -21.74
C HIS A 24 26.47 6.87 -21.33
N GLY A 25 27.18 7.84 -21.91
CA GLY A 25 28.63 7.99 -21.74
C GLY A 25 29.10 9.13 -20.83
N ARG A 26 28.19 9.89 -20.21
CA ARG A 26 28.56 11.03 -19.34
C ARG A 26 28.06 10.80 -17.93
N ALA A 27 28.92 11.11 -16.95
CA ALA A 27 28.49 11.19 -15.55
C ALA A 27 27.28 12.13 -15.45
N PRO A 28 26.23 11.76 -14.68
CA PRO A 28 25.04 12.58 -14.55
C PRO A 28 25.42 13.98 -14.06
N HIS A 29 24.72 14.99 -14.58
CA HIS A 29 24.88 16.35 -14.07
C HIS A 29 24.51 16.36 -12.57
N PRO A 30 25.12 17.17 -11.69
CA PRO A 30 24.81 17.15 -10.26
C PRO A 30 23.32 17.29 -9.91
N THR A 31 22.53 17.93 -10.77
CA THR A 31 21.07 18.08 -10.64
C THR A 31 20.26 16.81 -10.95
N GLN A 32 20.90 15.76 -11.49
CA GLN A 32 20.28 14.47 -11.84
C GLN A 32 20.58 13.36 -10.81
N GLY A 33 21.28 13.70 -9.71
CA GLY A 33 21.61 12.73 -8.67
C GLY A 33 23.01 12.09 -8.79
N GLY A 34 23.37 11.34 -7.75
CA GLY A 34 24.76 11.08 -7.35
C GLY A 34 25.63 10.26 -8.31
N GLY A 35 26.55 10.93 -9.01
CA GLY A 35 27.51 10.31 -9.95
C GLY A 35 28.55 9.36 -9.34
N ASN A 36 28.75 9.32 -8.01
CA ASN A 36 29.75 8.42 -7.41
C ASN A 36 29.34 6.94 -7.41
N ARG A 37 28.03 6.63 -7.42
CA ARG A 37 27.57 5.23 -7.52
C ARG A 37 27.91 4.62 -8.89
N GLN A 38 28.03 5.44 -9.93
CA GLN A 38 28.48 4.98 -11.25
C GLN A 38 29.94 4.53 -11.23
N TRP A 39 30.80 5.24 -10.49
CA TRP A 39 32.22 4.89 -10.35
C TRP A 39 32.45 3.71 -9.39
N TRP A 40 31.67 3.65 -8.30
CA TRP A 40 31.80 2.64 -7.27
C TRP A 40 30.43 2.08 -6.86
N PRO A 41 29.85 1.19 -7.68
CA PRO A 41 28.53 0.60 -7.39
C PRO A 41 28.52 -0.20 -6.07
N ASP A 42 29.63 -0.81 -5.70
CA ASP A 42 29.75 -1.62 -4.47
C ASP A 42 30.10 -0.79 -3.21
N ARG A 43 30.17 0.54 -3.32
CA ARG A 43 30.49 1.40 -2.17
C ARG A 43 29.33 1.42 -1.18
N LEU A 44 29.62 1.14 0.10
CA LEU A 44 28.64 1.21 1.19
C LEU A 44 27.89 2.55 1.20
N ASN A 45 26.55 2.47 1.16
CA ASN A 45 25.68 3.64 1.18
C ASN A 45 25.34 4.07 2.61
N LEU A 46 26.05 5.07 3.14
CA LEU A 46 25.77 5.62 4.47
C LEU A 46 24.59 6.61 4.51
N LYS A 47 24.04 7.02 3.36
CA LYS A 47 22.92 7.97 3.32
C LYS A 47 21.66 7.42 3.99
N ILE A 48 21.49 6.10 4.02
CA ILE A 48 20.34 5.43 4.67
C ILE A 48 20.27 5.69 6.19
N LEU A 49 21.36 6.15 6.81
CA LEU A 49 21.40 6.50 8.23
C LEU A 49 20.86 7.92 8.52
N ALA A 50 20.75 8.76 7.49
CA ALA A 50 20.33 10.16 7.59
C ALA A 50 19.01 10.40 6.86
N LYS A 51 18.09 9.43 6.93
CA LYS A 51 16.76 9.53 6.33
C LYS A 51 15.85 10.51 7.08
N ASN A 52 14.96 11.16 6.35
CA ASN A 52 14.01 12.17 6.79
C ASN A 52 14.64 13.14 7.82
N PRO A 53 15.78 13.80 7.48
CA PRO A 53 16.52 14.60 8.44
C PRO A 53 15.69 15.80 8.89
N ALA A 54 15.89 16.25 10.14
CA ALA A 54 15.13 17.37 10.71
C ALA A 54 15.17 18.65 9.84
N VAL A 55 16.27 18.91 9.12
CA VAL A 55 16.40 20.06 8.21
C VAL A 55 15.47 20.01 7.00
N ALA A 56 15.00 18.81 6.59
CA ALA A 56 14.03 18.64 5.52
C ALA A 56 12.59 18.83 5.99
N ASN A 57 12.35 18.80 7.31
CA ASN A 57 11.03 18.96 7.89
C ASN A 57 10.63 20.45 7.90
N PRO A 58 9.57 20.86 7.17
CA PRO A 58 9.12 22.25 7.12
C PRO A 58 8.29 22.65 8.36
N LEU A 59 8.00 21.72 9.27
CA LEU A 59 7.28 22.00 10.51
C LEU A 59 8.24 22.63 11.55
N ASN A 60 7.68 23.39 12.49
CA ASN A 60 8.46 24.03 13.54
C ASN A 60 9.10 22.97 14.46
N GLU A 61 10.30 23.22 15.00
CA GLU A 61 11.05 22.27 15.86
C GLU A 61 10.27 21.78 17.10
N GLY A 62 9.29 22.54 17.57
CA GLY A 62 8.43 22.17 18.70
C GLY A 62 7.04 21.62 18.32
N PHE A 63 6.80 21.31 17.05
CA PHE A 63 5.53 20.73 16.62
C PHE A 63 5.36 19.30 17.14
N ASP A 64 4.25 19.04 17.82
CA ASP A 64 3.85 17.72 18.30
C ASP A 64 2.59 17.29 17.54
N TYR A 65 2.72 16.26 16.69
CA TYR A 65 1.62 15.77 15.89
C TYR A 65 0.52 15.13 16.75
N ALA A 66 0.88 14.44 17.83
CA ALA A 66 -0.09 13.78 18.68
C ALA A 66 -1.01 14.79 19.38
N GLU A 67 -0.44 15.90 19.87
CA GLU A 67 -1.23 17.00 20.44
C GLU A 67 -2.07 17.70 19.37
N ALA A 68 -1.51 17.95 18.18
CA ALA A 68 -2.25 18.57 17.08
C ALA A 68 -3.43 17.71 16.59
N PHE A 69 -3.27 16.38 16.56
CA PHE A 69 -4.31 15.43 16.19
C PHE A 69 -5.38 15.28 17.28
N LYS A 70 -5.00 15.24 18.57
CA LYS A 70 -5.98 15.19 19.69
C LYS A 70 -6.90 16.42 19.72
N ALA A 71 -6.43 17.57 19.25
CA ALA A 71 -7.22 18.80 19.14
C ALA A 71 -8.12 18.84 17.89
N LEU A 72 -7.99 17.87 16.98
CA LEU A 72 -8.75 17.82 15.74
C LEU A 72 -10.21 17.41 16.00
N ASP A 73 -11.16 18.13 15.39
CA ASP A 73 -12.53 17.66 15.27
C ASP A 73 -12.61 16.54 14.22
N LEU A 74 -12.36 15.31 14.64
CA LEU A 74 -12.34 14.15 13.75
C LEU A 74 -13.69 13.92 13.07
N ALA A 75 -14.80 14.24 13.74
CA ALA A 75 -16.13 14.10 13.15
C ALA A 75 -16.33 15.07 11.98
N ALA A 76 -15.90 16.33 12.13
CA ALA A 76 -15.92 17.30 11.03
C ALA A 76 -15.03 16.88 9.85
N VAL A 77 -13.86 16.29 10.13
CA VAL A 77 -12.98 15.75 9.08
C VAL A 77 -13.67 14.62 8.32
N LYS A 78 -14.26 13.64 9.03
CA LYS A 78 -14.99 12.53 8.42
C LYS A 78 -16.17 13.04 7.57
N GLN A 79 -16.86 14.09 8.03
CA GLN A 79 -17.94 14.71 7.26
C GLN A 79 -17.45 15.36 5.97
N ASP A 80 -16.36 16.14 6.00
CA ASP A 80 -15.80 16.75 4.79
C ASP A 80 -15.27 15.68 3.82
N ILE A 81 -14.70 14.59 4.33
CA ILE A 81 -14.33 13.45 3.49
C ILE A 81 -15.57 12.88 2.80
N ALA A 82 -16.65 12.61 3.54
CA ALA A 82 -17.89 12.07 2.96
C ALA A 82 -18.52 13.00 1.89
N GLU A 83 -18.35 14.32 2.04
CA GLU A 83 -18.72 15.29 1.01
C GLU A 83 -17.84 15.14 -0.24
N VAL A 84 -16.51 15.05 -0.09
CA VAL A 84 -15.60 14.78 -1.22
C VAL A 84 -15.99 13.51 -1.95
N LEU A 85 -16.32 12.44 -1.23
CA LEU A 85 -16.67 11.13 -1.82
C LEU A 85 -17.87 11.19 -2.77
N THR A 86 -18.78 12.15 -2.60
CA THR A 86 -19.99 12.29 -3.43
C THR A 86 -20.03 13.56 -4.28
N THR A 87 -18.98 14.37 -4.23
CA THR A 87 -18.84 15.60 -5.03
C THR A 87 -17.93 15.37 -6.22
N SER A 88 -18.49 14.79 -7.28
CA SER A 88 -17.77 14.52 -8.52
C SER A 88 -17.12 15.78 -9.11
N GLN A 89 -15.89 15.63 -9.57
CA GLN A 89 -15.07 16.67 -10.19
C GLN A 89 -14.93 16.41 -11.70
N ASP A 90 -15.13 17.44 -12.53
CA ASP A 90 -15.07 17.31 -13.99
C ASP A 90 -13.72 16.80 -14.50
N TRP A 91 -12.62 17.13 -13.80
CA TRP A 91 -11.27 16.72 -14.18
C TRP A 91 -10.96 15.24 -13.84
N TRP A 92 -11.80 14.59 -13.03
CA TRP A 92 -11.73 13.16 -12.75
C TRP A 92 -13.09 12.64 -12.27
N PRO A 93 -14.09 12.44 -13.16
CA PRO A 93 -15.46 12.15 -12.75
C PRO A 93 -15.59 10.87 -11.89
N ALA A 94 -16.44 10.90 -10.87
CA ALA A 94 -16.67 9.76 -9.98
C ALA A 94 -17.49 8.67 -10.68
N ASP A 95 -16.97 7.44 -10.69
CA ASP A 95 -17.74 6.27 -11.11
C ASP A 95 -18.98 6.11 -10.22
N PHE A 96 -20.14 5.84 -10.83
CA PHE A 96 -21.41 5.68 -10.11
C PHE A 96 -21.78 6.90 -9.23
N GLY A 97 -21.15 8.07 -9.46
CA GLY A 97 -21.31 9.26 -8.63
C GLY A 97 -20.64 9.16 -7.25
N ASN A 98 -19.72 8.22 -7.01
CA ASN A 98 -19.07 8.03 -5.70
C ASN A 98 -17.59 7.63 -5.82
N TYR A 99 -16.68 8.39 -5.20
CA TYR A 99 -15.25 8.08 -5.16
C TYR A 99 -14.86 7.05 -4.10
N GLY A 100 -15.80 6.59 -3.26
CA GLY A 100 -15.56 5.64 -2.17
C GLY A 100 -14.68 4.45 -2.58
N PRO A 101 -15.01 3.72 -3.67
CA PRO A 101 -14.18 2.60 -4.10
C PRO A 101 -12.75 2.99 -4.51
N LEU A 102 -12.57 4.15 -5.15
CA LEU A 102 -11.24 4.67 -5.47
C LEU A 102 -10.43 4.98 -4.20
N MET A 103 -11.08 5.50 -3.15
CA MET A 103 -10.44 5.80 -1.88
C MET A 103 -10.13 4.55 -1.05
N ILE A 104 -10.96 3.51 -1.12
CA ILE A 104 -10.65 2.19 -0.55
C ILE A 104 -9.39 1.64 -1.21
N ARG A 105 -9.30 1.68 -2.55
CA ARG A 105 -8.07 1.27 -3.26
C ARG A 105 -6.87 2.11 -2.83
N MET A 106 -7.01 3.43 -2.68
CA MET A 106 -5.90 4.28 -2.24
C MET A 106 -5.38 3.88 -0.85
N ALA A 107 -6.27 3.67 0.12
CA ALA A 107 -5.91 3.24 1.47
C ALA A 107 -5.30 1.83 1.48
N TRP A 108 -5.91 0.89 0.73
CA TRP A 108 -5.38 -0.46 0.50
C TRP A 108 -3.95 -0.41 -0.03
N HIS A 109 -3.68 0.35 -1.10
CA HIS A 109 -2.35 0.46 -1.71
C HIS A 109 -1.35 1.20 -0.82
N SER A 110 -1.82 2.14 0.01
CA SER A 110 -0.96 2.84 0.97
C SER A 110 -0.46 1.86 2.03
N ALA A 111 -1.36 1.05 2.60
CA ALA A 111 -1.01 0.08 3.62
C ALA A 111 -0.37 -1.20 3.04
N GLY A 112 -0.71 -1.53 1.81
CA GLY A 112 -0.44 -2.80 1.14
C GLY A 112 1.01 -3.05 0.74
N THR A 113 1.93 -2.11 0.96
CA THR A 113 3.35 -2.33 0.62
C THR A 113 4.19 -2.95 1.75
N TYR A 114 3.57 -3.13 2.93
CA TYR A 114 4.24 -3.60 4.15
C TYR A 114 4.75 -5.05 4.06
N ARG A 115 5.91 -5.33 4.65
CA ARG A 115 6.50 -6.68 4.69
C ARG A 115 6.97 -7.04 6.09
N ILE A 116 6.62 -8.22 6.57
CA ILE A 116 6.93 -8.65 7.95
C ILE A 116 8.43 -8.85 8.21
N SER A 117 9.18 -9.20 7.16
CA SER A 117 10.60 -9.57 7.20
C SER A 117 11.46 -8.43 7.76
N ASP A 118 11.22 -7.20 7.32
CA ASP A 118 11.94 -6.00 7.78
C ASP A 118 11.05 -4.88 8.32
N GLY A 119 9.72 -5.08 8.30
CA GLY A 119 8.72 -4.12 8.80
C GLY A 119 8.57 -2.89 7.91
N ARG A 120 9.18 -2.85 6.73
CA ARG A 120 9.18 -1.69 5.82
C ARG A 120 7.98 -1.71 4.87
N GLY A 121 7.71 -0.56 4.25
CA GLY A 121 6.46 -0.31 3.55
C GLY A 121 5.33 -0.04 4.53
N GLY A 122 4.09 0.00 4.04
CA GLY A 122 2.93 0.36 4.85
C GLY A 122 2.54 1.83 4.77
N ALA A 123 1.48 2.18 5.49
CA ALA A 123 0.87 3.50 5.44
C ALA A 123 1.46 4.50 6.45
N GLY A 124 2.29 4.04 7.38
CA GLY A 124 2.70 4.74 8.60
C GLY A 124 3.47 6.05 8.39
N ALA A 125 3.99 6.30 7.19
CA ALA A 125 4.73 7.51 6.81
C ALA A 125 4.09 8.27 5.64
N GLY A 126 3.01 7.74 5.06
CA GLY A 126 2.37 8.31 3.88
C GLY A 126 3.27 8.32 2.63
N GLN A 127 4.14 7.33 2.44
CA GLN A 127 5.10 7.29 1.32
C GLN A 127 4.46 7.22 -0.08
N GLN A 128 3.17 6.89 -0.20
CA GLN A 128 2.48 6.84 -1.49
C GLN A 128 2.48 8.19 -2.26
N ARG A 129 2.76 9.31 -1.59
CA ARG A 129 2.93 10.63 -2.26
C ARG A 129 4.34 10.87 -2.83
N PHE A 130 5.31 10.01 -2.55
CA PHE A 130 6.68 10.15 -3.03
C PHE A 130 7.09 9.00 -3.96
N ALA A 131 8.14 9.23 -4.75
CA ALA A 131 8.79 8.18 -5.51
C ALA A 131 9.35 7.07 -4.58
N PRO A 132 9.40 5.82 -5.03
CA PRO A 132 8.87 5.33 -6.30
C PRO A 132 7.36 5.04 -6.25
N LEU A 133 6.75 4.99 -5.05
CA LEU A 133 5.38 4.53 -4.86
C LEU A 133 4.34 5.42 -5.57
N ASN A 134 4.57 6.72 -5.66
CA ASN A 134 3.67 7.64 -6.38
C ASN A 134 3.54 7.33 -7.88
N SER A 135 4.44 6.51 -8.43
CA SER A 135 4.60 6.23 -9.86
C SER A 135 4.67 4.74 -10.20
N TRP A 136 4.50 3.85 -9.22
CA TRP A 136 4.33 2.43 -9.48
C TRP A 136 3.14 2.18 -10.42
N PRO A 137 3.24 1.25 -11.38
CA PRO A 137 2.14 0.91 -12.28
C PRO A 137 0.84 0.57 -11.53
N ASP A 138 0.94 -0.17 -10.43
CA ASP A 138 -0.22 -0.57 -9.64
C ASP A 138 -0.84 0.60 -8.85
N ASN A 139 -0.14 1.74 -8.75
CA ASN A 139 -0.66 2.98 -8.16
C ASN A 139 -1.20 3.97 -9.21
N ALA A 140 -1.34 3.53 -10.47
CA ALA A 140 -1.95 4.33 -11.52
C ALA A 140 -3.28 4.95 -11.07
N SER A 141 -3.47 6.22 -11.40
CA SER A 141 -4.64 7.05 -11.05
C SER A 141 -4.80 7.39 -9.55
N LEU A 142 -3.99 6.85 -8.64
CA LEU A 142 -4.05 7.23 -7.21
C LEU A 142 -3.46 8.62 -6.94
N ASP A 143 -2.71 9.18 -7.89
CA ASP A 143 -2.38 10.61 -7.92
C ASP A 143 -3.64 11.50 -7.95
N LYS A 144 -4.71 11.08 -8.67
CA LYS A 144 -6.00 11.77 -8.68
C LYS A 144 -6.73 11.59 -7.36
N ALA A 145 -6.71 10.37 -6.79
CA ALA A 145 -7.31 10.08 -5.48
C ALA A 145 -6.73 11.00 -4.38
N ARG A 146 -5.39 11.09 -4.28
CA ARG A 146 -4.73 12.00 -3.34
C ARG A 146 -5.06 13.47 -3.63
N ARG A 147 -5.14 13.85 -4.92
CA ARG A 147 -5.49 15.22 -5.32
C ARG A 147 -6.92 15.62 -4.93
N LEU A 148 -7.89 14.69 -4.99
CA LEU A 148 -9.26 14.92 -4.55
C LEU A 148 -9.34 15.24 -3.04
N LEU A 149 -8.41 14.71 -2.23
CA LEU A 149 -8.35 14.94 -0.79
C LEU A 149 -7.56 16.19 -0.37
N TRP A 150 -6.86 16.82 -1.32
CA TRP A 150 -6.09 18.03 -1.02
C TRP A 150 -6.91 19.14 -0.36
N PRO A 151 -8.16 19.44 -0.76
CA PRO A 151 -8.99 20.43 -0.07
C PRO A 151 -9.20 20.12 1.42
N VAL A 152 -9.41 18.85 1.77
CA VAL A 152 -9.54 18.39 3.18
C VAL A 152 -8.23 18.61 3.91
N LYS A 153 -7.10 18.12 3.35
CA LYS A 153 -5.77 18.33 3.94
C LYS A 153 -5.48 19.82 4.15
N LYS A 154 -5.82 20.66 3.18
CA LYS A 154 -5.63 22.11 3.24
C LYS A 154 -6.47 22.76 4.33
N LYS A 155 -7.71 22.31 4.54
CA LYS A 155 -8.62 22.83 5.57
C LYS A 155 -8.12 22.52 6.99
N TYR A 156 -7.63 21.31 7.23
CA TYR A 156 -7.20 20.86 8.55
C TYR A 156 -5.68 21.01 8.82
N GLY A 157 -4.91 21.40 7.80
CA GLY A 157 -3.52 21.81 7.96
C GLY A 157 -2.65 20.72 8.59
N GLN A 158 -1.92 21.07 9.64
CA GLN A 158 -0.97 20.19 10.33
C GLN A 158 -1.65 19.21 11.32
N SER A 159 -2.92 19.43 11.67
CA SER A 159 -3.65 18.61 12.65
C SER A 159 -4.06 17.23 12.11
N ILE A 160 -3.93 16.99 10.80
CA ILE A 160 -4.05 15.67 10.21
C ILE A 160 -2.94 15.48 9.18
N SER A 161 -2.15 14.41 9.31
CA SER A 161 -1.11 14.07 8.35
C SER A 161 -1.73 13.49 7.06
N TRP A 162 -0.97 13.48 5.96
CA TRP A 162 -1.37 12.73 4.77
C TRP A 162 -1.45 11.23 5.05
N ALA A 163 -0.54 10.71 5.86
CA ALA A 163 -0.53 9.31 6.27
C ALA A 163 -1.85 8.90 6.93
N ASP A 164 -2.34 9.67 7.91
CA ASP A 164 -3.64 9.41 8.55
C ASP A 164 -4.81 9.71 7.62
N LEU A 165 -4.77 10.81 6.86
CA LEU A 165 -5.87 11.20 5.96
C LEU A 165 -6.13 10.13 4.89
N MET A 166 -5.10 9.53 4.30
CA MET A 166 -5.28 8.49 3.28
C MET A 166 -5.99 7.25 3.85
N VAL A 167 -5.61 6.82 5.06
CA VAL A 167 -6.23 5.67 5.73
C VAL A 167 -7.64 6.00 6.19
N LEU A 168 -7.83 7.13 6.88
CA LEU A 168 -9.13 7.58 7.37
C LEU A 168 -10.14 7.69 6.23
N THR A 169 -9.72 8.16 5.06
CA THR A 169 -10.61 8.26 3.89
C THR A 169 -11.11 6.89 3.44
N GLY A 170 -10.26 5.86 3.46
CA GLY A 170 -10.68 4.48 3.19
C GLY A 170 -11.73 3.98 4.18
N ASN A 171 -11.56 4.26 5.47
CA ASN A 171 -12.56 3.94 6.50
C ASN A 171 -13.89 4.68 6.27
N VAL A 172 -13.86 5.99 6.03
CA VAL A 172 -15.06 6.80 5.77
C VAL A 172 -15.78 6.30 4.52
N ALA A 173 -15.04 5.91 3.48
CA ALA A 173 -15.61 5.34 2.27
C ALA A 173 -16.37 4.04 2.54
N LEU A 174 -15.79 3.13 3.33
CA LEU A 174 -16.47 1.90 3.76
C LEU A 174 -17.74 2.21 4.55
N GLU A 175 -17.65 3.10 5.53
CA GLU A 175 -18.77 3.49 6.40
C GLU A 175 -19.92 4.13 5.61
N GLN A 176 -19.61 5.08 4.72
CA GLN A 176 -20.62 5.76 3.89
C GLN A 176 -21.30 4.79 2.91
N MET A 177 -20.60 3.75 2.47
CA MET A 177 -21.15 2.71 1.60
C MET A 177 -21.81 1.56 2.37
N GLY A 178 -22.01 1.70 3.68
CA GLY A 178 -22.82 0.77 4.49
C GLY A 178 -22.05 -0.39 5.13
N PHE A 179 -20.73 -0.30 5.22
CA PHE A 179 -19.90 -1.25 5.97
C PHE A 179 -19.48 -0.68 7.32
N THR A 180 -19.68 -1.42 8.40
CA THR A 180 -19.20 -1.03 9.74
C THR A 180 -17.74 -1.44 9.91
N THR A 181 -16.83 -0.47 9.99
CA THR A 181 -15.41 -0.73 10.26
C THR A 181 -15.20 -1.16 11.71
N PHE A 182 -14.10 -1.84 12.00
CA PHE A 182 -13.75 -2.22 13.38
C PHE A 182 -13.35 -1.01 14.23
N GLY A 183 -12.84 0.05 13.59
CA GLY A 183 -12.43 1.31 14.21
C GLY A 183 -11.29 1.98 13.43
N PHE A 184 -10.75 3.05 14.01
CA PHE A 184 -9.65 3.83 13.44
C PHE A 184 -8.76 4.43 14.53
N GLY A 185 -7.44 4.32 14.35
CA GLY A 185 -6.43 5.04 15.13
C GLY A 185 -5.57 5.93 14.24
N GLY A 186 -5.49 7.22 14.59
CA GLY A 186 -4.51 8.17 14.04
C GLY A 186 -3.18 8.11 14.79
N GLY A 187 -2.23 8.97 14.40
CA GLY A 187 -0.90 9.06 15.00
C GLY A 187 0.25 8.81 14.02
N ARG A 188 -0.04 8.65 12.72
CA ARG A 188 0.99 8.52 11.69
C ARG A 188 1.56 9.89 11.35
N GLU A 189 2.84 10.09 11.58
CA GLU A 189 3.51 11.34 11.22
C GLU A 189 3.92 11.35 9.73
N ASP A 190 3.80 12.53 9.11
CA ASP A 190 4.28 12.72 7.74
C ASP A 190 5.82 12.79 7.68
N VAL A 191 6.38 12.23 6.62
CA VAL A 191 7.79 12.39 6.26
C VAL A 191 7.98 13.38 5.10
N TRP A 192 9.21 13.80 4.81
CA TRP A 192 9.46 14.89 3.85
C TRP A 192 10.35 14.50 2.69
N GLU A 193 10.70 13.22 2.59
CA GLU A 193 11.46 12.66 1.48
C GLU A 193 11.07 11.20 1.20
N ALA A 194 11.41 10.75 0.00
CA ALA A 194 11.28 9.37 -0.43
C ALA A 194 12.17 8.42 0.41
N GLU A 195 11.67 7.20 0.63
CA GLU A 195 12.44 6.14 1.26
C GLU A 195 13.46 5.52 0.29
N GLU A 196 14.75 5.85 0.48
CA GLU A 196 15.87 5.20 -0.23
C GLU A 196 16.39 3.93 0.49
N ASP A 197 15.88 3.61 1.67
CA ASP A 197 16.36 2.51 2.50
C ASP A 197 15.47 1.25 2.41
N VAL A 198 14.55 1.21 1.44
CA VAL A 198 13.72 0.04 1.13
C VAL A 198 14.22 -0.66 -0.13
N TYR A 199 14.53 -1.95 0.00
CA TYR A 199 14.84 -2.81 -1.13
C TYR A 199 13.54 -3.38 -1.71
N TRP A 200 13.08 -2.80 -2.82
CA TRP A 200 11.86 -3.21 -3.53
C TRP A 200 12.06 -4.36 -4.53
N GLY A 201 13.31 -4.72 -4.82
CA GLY A 201 13.69 -5.76 -5.76
C GLY A 201 14.87 -5.34 -6.63
N PRO A 202 15.49 -6.29 -7.35
CA PRO A 202 16.67 -6.05 -8.17
C PRO A 202 16.33 -5.50 -9.57
N GLU A 203 15.06 -5.51 -9.97
CA GLU A 203 14.65 -5.21 -11.33
C GLU A 203 14.89 -3.74 -11.72
N THR A 204 15.20 -3.54 -13.00
CA THR A 204 15.36 -2.21 -13.61
C THR A 204 14.22 -1.86 -14.58
N ILE A 205 13.25 -2.76 -14.72
CA ILE A 205 12.07 -2.63 -15.59
C ILE A 205 10.82 -2.88 -14.74
N TRP A 206 9.82 -2.00 -14.88
CA TRP A 206 8.53 -2.18 -14.22
C TRP A 206 7.84 -3.46 -14.67
N LEU A 207 7.15 -4.12 -13.74
CA LEU A 207 6.43 -5.38 -13.93
C LEU A 207 7.32 -6.57 -14.32
N ASP A 208 8.65 -6.45 -14.25
CA ASP A 208 9.55 -7.59 -14.38
C ASP A 208 9.59 -8.42 -13.07
N ASP A 209 9.99 -9.68 -13.18
CA ASP A 209 9.91 -10.70 -12.12
C ASP A 209 11.26 -11.41 -11.83
N GLN A 210 12.40 -10.71 -12.02
CA GLN A 210 13.76 -11.23 -11.72
C GLN A 210 14.06 -11.38 -10.22
N ARG A 211 13.08 -11.89 -9.47
CA ARG A 211 13.05 -12.08 -8.02
C ARG A 211 12.73 -13.51 -7.62
N TYR A 212 12.64 -14.42 -8.58
CA TYR A 212 12.34 -15.82 -8.34
C TYR A 212 13.59 -16.69 -8.52
N THR A 213 13.75 -17.66 -7.64
CA THR A 213 14.69 -18.79 -7.81
C THR A 213 13.95 -20.12 -7.78
N GLY A 214 14.54 -21.15 -8.37
CA GLY A 214 13.99 -22.52 -8.31
C GLY A 214 12.55 -22.60 -8.83
N ASP A 215 11.68 -23.31 -8.09
CA ASP A 215 10.26 -23.40 -8.40
C ASP A 215 9.47 -22.23 -7.79
N ARG A 216 9.62 -21.04 -8.38
CA ARG A 216 8.93 -19.79 -7.97
C ARG A 216 9.10 -19.46 -6.48
N GLU A 217 10.32 -19.67 -5.95
CA GLU A 217 10.67 -19.20 -4.61
C GLU A 217 10.97 -17.70 -4.68
N LEU A 218 10.07 -16.89 -4.11
CA LEU A 218 10.20 -15.43 -4.10
C LEU A 218 11.35 -14.99 -3.19
N GLU A 219 12.23 -14.11 -3.67
CA GLU A 219 13.36 -13.57 -2.91
C GLU A 219 12.89 -12.90 -1.61
N ASN A 220 13.54 -13.21 -0.47
CA ASN A 220 13.32 -12.50 0.80
C ASN A 220 14.21 -11.23 0.80
N PRO A 221 13.71 -10.03 1.13
CA PRO A 221 12.48 -9.71 1.89
C PRO A 221 11.24 -9.34 1.07
N LEU A 222 11.20 -9.57 -0.24
CA LEU A 222 10.16 -9.03 -1.13
C LEU A 222 8.76 -9.55 -0.80
N GLY A 223 7.75 -8.68 -0.94
CA GLY A 223 6.34 -8.98 -0.63
C GLY A 223 5.42 -9.06 -1.85
N ALA A 224 5.93 -8.82 -3.06
CA ALA A 224 5.15 -8.77 -4.30
C ALA A 224 5.79 -9.61 -5.40
N VAL A 225 4.98 -10.11 -6.34
CA VAL A 225 5.43 -11.00 -7.43
C VAL A 225 6.18 -10.29 -8.56
N GLN A 226 5.98 -8.98 -8.71
CA GLN A 226 6.59 -8.17 -9.77
C GLN A 226 6.95 -6.78 -9.24
N MET A 227 7.95 -6.15 -9.86
CA MET A 227 8.36 -4.80 -9.49
C MET A 227 7.24 -3.80 -9.83
N GLY A 228 6.82 -3.01 -8.84
CA GLY A 228 5.76 -2.01 -9.05
C GLY A 228 4.32 -2.51 -8.84
N LEU A 229 4.14 -3.77 -8.42
CA LEU A 229 2.86 -4.29 -7.90
C LEU A 229 2.81 -4.25 -6.38
N ILE A 230 1.60 -4.15 -5.82
CA ILE A 230 1.39 -4.25 -4.37
C ILE A 230 1.54 -5.71 -3.91
N TYR A 231 0.85 -6.66 -4.56
CA TYR A 231 0.89 -8.09 -4.19
C TYR A 231 1.14 -8.98 -5.41
N VAL A 232 0.11 -9.19 -6.23
CA VAL A 232 0.07 -10.19 -7.30
C VAL A 232 -0.38 -9.57 -8.62
N ASN A 233 -0.09 -10.24 -9.73
CA ASN A 233 -0.61 -9.86 -11.03
C ASN A 233 -2.10 -10.22 -11.15
N PRO A 234 -3.00 -9.26 -11.45
CA PRO A 234 -4.44 -9.52 -11.52
C PRO A 234 -4.87 -10.43 -12.69
N GLU A 235 -4.03 -10.54 -13.73
CA GLU A 235 -4.25 -11.43 -14.87
C GLU A 235 -3.79 -12.87 -14.56
N GLY A 236 -3.04 -13.07 -13.47
CA GLY A 236 -2.40 -14.33 -13.07
C GLY A 236 -0.87 -14.31 -13.29
N PRO A 237 -0.13 -15.34 -12.84
CA PRO A 237 1.34 -15.33 -12.83
C PRO A 237 1.92 -15.02 -14.22
N ASN A 238 2.67 -13.92 -14.33
CA ASN A 238 3.26 -13.43 -15.57
C ASN A 238 2.24 -13.25 -16.72
N GLY A 239 1.01 -12.86 -16.38
CA GLY A 239 -0.10 -12.64 -17.32
C GLY A 239 -0.83 -13.93 -17.75
N ASN A 240 -0.45 -15.10 -17.23
CA ASN A 240 -1.12 -16.36 -17.53
C ASN A 240 -2.41 -16.50 -16.69
N PRO A 241 -3.61 -16.60 -17.30
CA PRO A 241 -4.88 -16.63 -16.59
C PRO A 241 -5.19 -18.01 -15.98
N ASP A 242 -4.35 -18.43 -15.04
CA ASP A 242 -4.52 -19.64 -14.23
C ASP A 242 -4.88 -19.26 -12.78
N PRO A 243 -6.15 -19.43 -12.36
CA PRO A 243 -6.60 -19.11 -11.01
C PRO A 243 -5.91 -19.93 -9.91
N ILE A 244 -5.54 -21.18 -10.18
CA ILE A 244 -4.90 -22.04 -9.17
C ILE A 244 -3.44 -21.61 -8.98
N ALA A 245 -2.74 -21.31 -10.08
CA ALA A 245 -1.38 -20.77 -10.00
C ALA A 245 -1.36 -19.38 -9.32
N ALA A 246 -2.34 -18.52 -9.64
CA ALA A 246 -2.50 -17.22 -8.98
C ALA A 246 -2.73 -17.36 -7.46
N ALA A 247 -3.46 -18.39 -7.01
CA ALA A 247 -3.69 -18.62 -5.59
C ALA A 247 -2.41 -18.90 -4.79
N ARG A 248 -1.41 -19.57 -5.41
CA ARG A 248 -0.08 -19.77 -4.80
C ARG A 248 0.62 -18.44 -4.55
N ASP A 249 0.60 -17.55 -5.55
CA ASP A 249 1.21 -16.22 -5.49
C ASP A 249 0.46 -15.32 -4.48
N ILE A 250 -0.88 -15.39 -4.43
CA ILE A 250 -1.71 -14.68 -3.45
C ILE A 250 -1.31 -15.11 -2.04
N ARG A 251 -1.29 -16.41 -1.76
CA ARG A 251 -0.95 -16.94 -0.43
C ARG A 251 0.42 -16.51 0.02
N GLU A 252 1.41 -16.62 -0.86
CA GLU A 252 2.78 -16.30 -0.51
C GLU A 252 2.97 -14.81 -0.22
N THR A 253 2.42 -13.94 -1.05
CA THR A 253 2.55 -12.49 -0.88
C THR A 253 1.77 -11.99 0.33
N PHE A 254 0.51 -12.39 0.50
CA PHE A 254 -0.30 -12.00 1.68
C PHE A 254 0.32 -12.50 2.99
N ARG A 255 0.86 -13.72 3.02
CA ARG A 255 1.60 -14.25 4.19
C ARG A 255 2.80 -13.37 4.55
N ARG A 256 3.59 -12.93 3.56
CA ARG A 256 4.72 -11.99 3.76
C ARG A 256 4.27 -10.61 4.23
N MET A 257 2.98 -10.31 4.10
CA MET A 257 2.35 -9.09 4.57
C MET A 257 1.50 -9.31 5.84
N ALA A 258 1.79 -10.37 6.59
CA ALA A 258 1.12 -10.71 7.85
C ALA A 258 -0.36 -11.13 7.73
N MET A 259 -0.85 -11.52 6.56
CA MET A 259 -2.24 -11.97 6.40
C MET A 259 -2.28 -13.50 6.26
N ASN A 260 -3.17 -14.14 7.01
CA ASN A 260 -3.48 -15.57 6.86
C ASN A 260 -4.53 -15.79 5.74
N ASP A 261 -4.89 -17.05 5.47
CA ASP A 261 -5.82 -17.38 4.38
C ASP A 261 -7.22 -16.77 4.57
N GLU A 262 -7.73 -16.74 5.80
CA GLU A 262 -9.04 -16.15 6.12
C GLU A 262 -9.06 -14.64 5.94
N GLU A 263 -8.03 -13.95 6.47
CA GLU A 263 -7.83 -12.51 6.31
C GLU A 263 -7.63 -12.14 4.83
N THR A 264 -6.96 -12.99 4.07
CA THR A 264 -6.72 -12.80 2.62
C THR A 264 -8.03 -12.85 1.84
N VAL A 265 -8.84 -13.90 2.03
CA VAL A 265 -10.16 -14.02 1.39
C VAL A 265 -11.05 -12.84 1.79
N ALA A 266 -11.07 -12.49 3.08
CA ALA A 266 -11.87 -11.38 3.59
C ALA A 266 -11.46 -10.03 2.97
N LEU A 267 -10.17 -9.74 2.84
CA LEU A 267 -9.67 -8.51 2.24
C LEU A 267 -9.97 -8.41 0.74
N ILE A 268 -9.73 -9.47 -0.02
CA ILE A 268 -9.96 -9.46 -1.48
C ILE A 268 -11.45 -9.33 -1.76
N ALA A 269 -12.28 -10.21 -1.18
CA ALA A 269 -13.73 -10.16 -1.40
C ALA A 269 -14.37 -8.89 -0.82
N GLY A 270 -13.91 -8.44 0.34
CA GLY A 270 -14.41 -7.22 0.99
C GLY A 270 -14.06 -5.95 0.19
N GLY A 271 -12.84 -5.86 -0.32
CA GLY A 271 -12.42 -4.78 -1.21
C GLY A 271 -13.14 -4.79 -2.55
N HIS A 272 -13.19 -5.94 -3.22
CA HIS A 272 -13.84 -6.11 -4.53
C HIS A 272 -15.37 -6.20 -4.46
N THR A 273 -15.97 -6.05 -3.27
CA THR A 273 -17.40 -5.75 -3.16
C THR A 273 -17.73 -4.36 -3.73
N PHE A 274 -16.74 -3.48 -3.81
CA PHE A 274 -16.89 -2.08 -4.22
C PHE A 274 -16.21 -1.78 -5.56
N GLY A 275 -16.79 -0.85 -6.30
CA GLY A 275 -16.18 -0.20 -7.46
C GLY A 275 -15.98 -1.10 -8.68
N LYS A 276 -14.95 -0.74 -9.44
CA LYS A 276 -14.56 -1.35 -10.72
C LYS A 276 -13.08 -1.12 -11.00
N THR A 277 -12.56 -1.85 -11.99
CA THR A 277 -11.27 -1.56 -12.63
C THR A 277 -11.45 -0.63 -13.85
N HIS A 278 -10.36 -0.18 -14.47
CA HIS A 278 -10.41 0.71 -15.66
C HIS A 278 -9.42 0.29 -16.74
N GLY A 279 -9.94 0.03 -17.93
CA GLY A 279 -9.26 -0.48 -19.11
C GLY A 279 -10.06 -0.19 -20.38
N ALA A 280 -10.62 1.02 -20.49
CA ALA A 280 -11.54 1.41 -21.56
C ALA A 280 -10.92 1.40 -22.97
N GLY A 281 -9.59 1.45 -23.07
CA GLY A 281 -8.87 1.50 -24.34
C GLY A 281 -7.43 0.98 -24.23
N PRO A 282 -6.65 1.05 -25.32
CA PRO A 282 -5.33 0.44 -25.39
C PRO A 282 -4.33 1.12 -24.44
N ALA A 283 -3.43 0.33 -23.85
CA ALA A 283 -2.47 0.81 -22.86
C ALA A 283 -1.48 1.85 -23.41
N ASP A 284 -1.20 1.84 -24.71
CA ASP A 284 -0.33 2.81 -25.39
C ASP A 284 -0.92 4.23 -25.48
N ALA A 285 -2.21 4.38 -25.16
CA ALA A 285 -2.85 5.68 -25.02
C ALA A 285 -2.52 6.37 -23.69
N VAL A 286 -1.93 5.67 -22.72
CA VAL A 286 -1.61 6.22 -21.40
C VAL A 286 -0.21 6.83 -21.41
N GLY A 287 -0.13 8.11 -21.07
CA GLY A 287 1.12 8.85 -20.97
C GLY A 287 1.97 8.49 -19.73
N PRO A 288 3.10 9.20 -19.53
CA PRO A 288 4.06 8.92 -18.47
C PRO A 288 3.47 8.97 -17.06
N ASP A 289 4.05 8.19 -16.14
CA ASP A 289 3.78 8.25 -14.69
C ASP A 289 4.15 9.63 -14.08
N PRO A 290 3.73 9.94 -12.84
CA PRO A 290 3.96 11.25 -12.24
C PRO A 290 5.41 11.74 -12.20
N GLU A 291 6.40 10.87 -12.00
CA GLU A 291 7.82 11.28 -11.96
C GLU A 291 8.40 11.53 -13.35
N ALA A 292 7.80 10.95 -14.39
CA ALA A 292 8.17 11.17 -15.79
C ALA A 292 7.24 12.16 -16.52
N ALA A 293 6.19 12.65 -15.88
CA ALA A 293 5.19 13.51 -16.48
C ALA A 293 5.71 14.93 -16.75
N PRO A 294 5.22 15.61 -17.81
CA PRO A 294 5.55 17.02 -18.05
C PRO A 294 5.16 17.92 -16.87
N MET A 295 5.94 19.00 -16.64
CA MET A 295 5.76 19.90 -15.51
C MET A 295 4.35 20.52 -15.44
N GLU A 296 3.70 20.75 -16.57
CA GLU A 296 2.33 21.24 -16.66
C GLU A 296 1.27 20.27 -16.13
N GLN A 297 1.61 19.01 -15.85
CA GLN A 297 0.74 18.07 -15.13
C GLN A 297 0.73 18.30 -13.61
N LEU A 298 1.62 19.15 -13.08
CA LEU A 298 1.63 19.56 -11.68
C LEU A 298 1.58 18.37 -10.70
N GLY A 299 2.43 17.37 -10.94
CA GLY A 299 2.55 16.17 -10.12
C GLY A 299 1.45 15.12 -10.31
N LEU A 300 0.62 15.25 -11.36
CA LEU A 300 -0.22 14.16 -11.87
C LEU A 300 0.50 13.44 -13.02
N GLY A 301 0.13 12.18 -13.27
CA GLY A 301 0.67 11.36 -14.35
C GLY A 301 -0.42 10.61 -15.11
N TRP A 302 -0.04 9.62 -15.91
CA TRP A 302 -0.93 8.69 -16.62
C TRP A 302 -2.03 9.38 -17.44
N LYS A 303 -1.73 10.55 -18.01
CA LYS A 303 -2.69 11.27 -18.84
C LYS A 303 -3.00 10.43 -20.08
N SER A 304 -4.27 10.07 -20.25
CA SER A 304 -4.71 9.25 -21.39
C SER A 304 -5.13 10.11 -22.58
N SER A 305 -4.75 9.68 -23.78
CA SER A 305 -5.26 10.22 -25.05
C SER A 305 -6.48 9.47 -25.59
N HIS A 306 -6.94 8.43 -24.91
CA HIS A 306 -8.12 7.65 -25.31
C HIS A 306 -9.40 8.40 -24.92
N GLY A 307 -10.25 8.73 -25.91
CA GLY A 307 -11.50 9.44 -25.66
C GLY A 307 -11.28 10.76 -24.91
N THR A 308 -11.98 10.93 -23.79
CA THR A 308 -11.78 12.06 -22.86
C THR A 308 -10.62 11.85 -21.88
N GLY A 309 -10.10 10.63 -21.78
CA GLY A 309 -9.02 10.23 -20.87
C GLY A 309 -9.44 10.08 -19.40
N VAL A 310 -10.71 10.30 -19.08
CA VAL A 310 -11.29 10.26 -17.72
C VAL A 310 -12.69 9.64 -17.77
N GLY A 311 -13.28 9.35 -16.60
CA GLY A 311 -14.63 8.82 -16.49
C GLY A 311 -14.79 7.51 -17.29
N LYS A 312 -15.77 7.46 -18.21
CA LYS A 312 -16.03 6.27 -19.03
C LYS A 312 -14.86 5.84 -19.93
N ASP A 313 -13.93 6.75 -20.21
CA ASP A 313 -12.75 6.51 -21.05
C ASP A 313 -11.47 6.33 -20.21
N ALA A 314 -11.60 6.19 -18.88
CA ALA A 314 -10.46 6.03 -17.98
C ALA A 314 -9.73 4.70 -18.21
N ILE A 315 -8.40 4.75 -18.07
CA ILE A 315 -7.51 3.59 -18.14
C ILE A 315 -6.60 3.65 -16.92
N THR A 316 -6.57 2.57 -16.13
CA THR A 316 -5.74 2.45 -14.92
C THR A 316 -4.94 1.16 -14.98
N SER A 317 -5.58 0.00 -14.86
CA SER A 317 -4.92 -1.32 -14.89
C SER A 317 -4.96 -1.97 -16.27
N GLY A 318 -5.81 -1.49 -17.18
CA GLY A 318 -6.10 -2.16 -18.45
C GLY A 318 -7.19 -3.23 -18.33
N LEU A 319 -7.65 -3.59 -17.14
CA LEU A 319 -8.79 -4.48 -16.93
C LEU A 319 -10.09 -3.68 -16.87
N GLU A 320 -11.20 -4.24 -17.35
CA GLU A 320 -12.52 -3.60 -17.33
C GLU A 320 -13.55 -4.53 -16.66
N VAL A 321 -13.46 -4.61 -15.32
CA VAL A 321 -14.24 -5.49 -14.45
C VAL A 321 -15.06 -4.66 -13.47
N THR A 322 -16.32 -5.01 -13.29
CA THR A 322 -17.18 -4.53 -12.20
C THR A 322 -17.80 -5.74 -11.52
N TRP A 323 -17.55 -5.90 -10.22
CA TRP A 323 -17.81 -7.16 -9.52
C TRP A 323 -19.25 -7.34 -9.07
N THR A 324 -19.93 -6.28 -8.66
CA THR A 324 -21.23 -6.36 -7.96
C THR A 324 -22.31 -5.53 -8.65
N THR A 325 -23.58 -5.85 -8.37
CA THR A 325 -24.72 -5.07 -8.89
C THR A 325 -24.93 -3.74 -8.14
N THR A 326 -24.24 -3.54 -7.02
CA THR A 326 -24.28 -2.33 -6.20
C THR A 326 -22.86 -1.87 -5.84
N PRO A 327 -22.07 -1.35 -6.79
CA PRO A 327 -20.63 -1.09 -6.59
C PRO A 327 -20.30 -0.03 -5.53
N THR A 328 -21.29 0.73 -5.06
CA THR A 328 -21.14 1.75 -4.03
C THR A 328 -21.89 1.41 -2.75
N GLN A 329 -22.16 0.12 -2.53
CA GLN A 329 -22.88 -0.38 -1.35
C GLN A 329 -22.32 -1.73 -0.91
N TRP A 330 -22.07 -1.87 0.39
CA TRP A 330 -21.71 -3.13 1.00
C TRP A 330 -22.79 -4.18 0.74
N SER A 331 -22.36 -5.35 0.31
CA SER A 331 -23.25 -6.47 0.01
C SER A 331 -22.45 -7.77 0.01
N ASN A 332 -23.15 -8.91 -0.05
CA ASN A 332 -22.50 -10.19 -0.36
C ASN A 332 -22.42 -10.45 -1.88
N GLY A 333 -22.52 -9.39 -2.69
CA GLY A 333 -22.66 -9.47 -4.15
C GLY A 333 -21.43 -10.05 -4.85
N PHE A 334 -20.23 -9.83 -4.29
CA PHE A 334 -18.99 -10.42 -4.81
C PHE A 334 -19.08 -11.96 -4.79
N PHE A 335 -19.34 -12.55 -3.61
CA PHE A 335 -19.45 -14.00 -3.48
C PHE A 335 -20.63 -14.58 -4.23
N LYS A 336 -21.77 -13.87 -4.24
CA LYS A 336 -22.94 -14.26 -5.04
C LYS A 336 -22.55 -14.43 -6.51
N ASN A 337 -21.92 -13.43 -7.10
CA ASN A 337 -21.50 -13.50 -8.49
C ASN A 337 -20.39 -14.55 -8.69
N LEU A 338 -19.47 -14.72 -7.74
CA LEU A 338 -18.39 -15.71 -7.82
C LEU A 338 -18.90 -17.16 -7.86
N PHE A 339 -19.93 -17.48 -7.06
CA PHE A 339 -20.43 -18.85 -6.90
C PHE A 339 -21.66 -19.19 -7.74
N GLU A 340 -22.51 -18.22 -8.09
CA GLU A 340 -23.76 -18.49 -8.84
C GLU A 340 -23.59 -18.53 -10.37
N TYR A 341 -22.43 -18.13 -10.88
CA TYR A 341 -22.14 -18.15 -12.32
C TYR A 341 -20.92 -19.01 -12.66
N GLU A 342 -20.93 -19.56 -13.87
CA GLU A 342 -19.73 -20.11 -14.51
C GLU A 342 -19.04 -19.02 -15.34
N TYR A 343 -17.72 -19.08 -15.45
CA TYR A 343 -16.93 -18.03 -16.10
C TYR A 343 -16.20 -18.54 -17.36
N GLU A 344 -16.07 -17.66 -18.35
CA GLU A 344 -15.19 -17.83 -19.52
C GLU A 344 -14.14 -16.72 -19.57
N LEU A 345 -12.94 -17.10 -20.01
CA LEU A 345 -11.86 -16.18 -20.29
C LEU A 345 -12.28 -15.27 -21.45
N THR A 346 -12.04 -13.97 -21.28
CA THR A 346 -12.25 -12.95 -22.29
C THR A 346 -11.14 -11.89 -22.19
N GLN A 347 -11.18 -10.90 -23.06
CA GLN A 347 -10.22 -9.79 -23.04
C GLN A 347 -10.94 -8.47 -22.80
N SER A 348 -10.31 -7.60 -22.00
CA SER A 348 -10.75 -6.22 -21.84
C SER A 348 -10.62 -5.43 -23.16
N PRO A 349 -11.19 -4.22 -23.26
CA PRO A 349 -10.91 -3.32 -24.38
C PRO A 349 -9.42 -2.97 -24.54
N ALA A 350 -8.61 -3.07 -23.48
CA ALA A 350 -7.16 -2.90 -23.53
C ALA A 350 -6.39 -4.19 -23.91
N GLY A 351 -7.07 -5.33 -24.05
CA GLY A 351 -6.48 -6.63 -24.36
C GLY A 351 -6.05 -7.48 -23.16
N ALA A 352 -6.32 -7.02 -21.92
CA ALA A 352 -5.97 -7.74 -20.71
C ALA A 352 -6.86 -8.96 -20.47
N ASN A 353 -6.31 -10.04 -19.91
CA ASN A 353 -7.04 -11.25 -19.57
C ASN A 353 -7.98 -11.02 -18.38
N GLN A 354 -9.28 -11.27 -18.59
CA GLN A 354 -10.29 -11.18 -17.55
C GLN A 354 -11.39 -12.23 -17.77
N TRP A 355 -12.34 -12.32 -16.84
CA TRP A 355 -13.38 -13.34 -16.89
C TRP A 355 -14.76 -12.72 -16.93
N VAL A 356 -15.67 -13.31 -17.70
CA VAL A 356 -17.07 -12.90 -17.81
C VAL A 356 -17.99 -14.09 -17.54
N ALA A 357 -19.11 -13.85 -16.88
CA ALA A 357 -20.10 -14.87 -16.59
C ALA A 357 -20.75 -15.41 -17.88
N LYS A 358 -20.73 -16.72 -18.05
CA LYS A 358 -21.38 -17.47 -19.13
C LYS A 358 -22.90 -17.43 -18.95
N ASP A 359 -23.61 -17.19 -20.05
CA ASP A 359 -25.08 -17.25 -20.13
C ASP A 359 -25.82 -16.41 -19.06
N ALA A 360 -25.14 -15.41 -18.47
CA ALA A 360 -25.68 -14.54 -17.43
C ALA A 360 -26.39 -13.32 -18.05
N PRO A 361 -27.47 -12.82 -17.41
CA PRO A 361 -28.08 -11.56 -17.80
C PRO A 361 -27.17 -10.35 -17.51
N GLU A 362 -27.39 -9.26 -18.23
CA GLU A 362 -26.74 -7.97 -17.95
C GLU A 362 -27.40 -7.31 -16.73
N ILE A 363 -26.75 -7.46 -15.57
CA ILE A 363 -27.29 -7.02 -14.27
C ILE A 363 -26.40 -6.02 -13.54
N VAL A 364 -25.11 -5.94 -13.91
CA VAL A 364 -24.14 -5.03 -13.30
C VAL A 364 -24.27 -3.66 -13.97
N PRO A 365 -24.43 -2.56 -13.21
CA PRO A 365 -24.63 -1.23 -13.81
C PRO A 365 -23.36 -0.70 -14.48
N HIS A 366 -23.53 0.11 -15.54
CA HIS A 366 -22.44 0.89 -16.11
C HIS A 366 -22.20 2.18 -15.30
N ALA A 367 -20.94 2.57 -15.11
CA ALA A 367 -20.56 3.66 -14.20
C ALA A 367 -21.07 5.05 -14.57
N PHE A 368 -21.29 5.31 -15.87
CA PHE A 368 -21.68 6.63 -16.40
C PHE A 368 -22.93 6.60 -17.28
N ASP A 369 -23.61 5.46 -17.38
CA ASP A 369 -24.77 5.30 -18.27
C ASP A 369 -25.81 4.43 -17.56
N ALA A 370 -26.83 5.09 -16.99
CA ALA A 370 -27.84 4.44 -16.16
C ALA A 370 -28.73 3.45 -16.93
N ASP A 371 -28.80 3.59 -18.26
CA ASP A 371 -29.59 2.72 -19.12
C ASP A 371 -28.79 1.48 -19.58
N LYS A 372 -27.49 1.43 -19.29
CA LYS A 372 -26.61 0.31 -19.63
C LYS A 372 -26.31 -0.58 -18.43
N LYS A 373 -26.33 -1.88 -18.72
CA LYS A 373 -25.84 -2.92 -17.81
C LYS A 373 -24.89 -3.83 -18.56
N GLN A 374 -24.14 -4.61 -17.80
CA GLN A 374 -23.20 -5.59 -18.30
C GLN A 374 -23.32 -6.90 -17.50
N ARG A 375 -22.78 -7.97 -18.08
CA ARG A 375 -22.67 -9.27 -17.39
C ARG A 375 -21.69 -9.16 -16.22
N PRO A 376 -21.85 -9.97 -15.16
CA PRO A 376 -20.84 -10.09 -14.11
C PRO A 376 -19.47 -10.46 -14.67
N THR A 377 -18.43 -9.87 -14.10
CA THR A 377 -17.04 -10.04 -14.52
C THR A 377 -16.16 -10.25 -13.29
N MET A 378 -15.05 -10.97 -13.46
CA MET A 378 -14.08 -11.29 -12.41
C MET A 378 -12.64 -11.22 -12.95
N LEU A 379 -11.68 -11.01 -12.07
CA LEU A 379 -10.25 -11.17 -12.35
C LEU A 379 -9.82 -12.63 -12.21
N THR A 380 -8.65 -12.98 -12.75
CA THR A 380 -8.05 -14.31 -12.52
C THR A 380 -7.84 -14.55 -11.02
N THR A 381 -7.40 -13.53 -10.30
CA THR A 381 -7.17 -13.56 -8.84
C THR A 381 -8.45 -13.67 -8.02
N ASP A 382 -9.60 -13.22 -8.53
CA ASP A 382 -10.89 -13.42 -7.87
C ASP A 382 -11.32 -14.88 -7.97
N LEU A 383 -11.16 -15.47 -9.16
CA LEU A 383 -11.48 -16.87 -9.39
C LEU A 383 -10.60 -17.81 -8.53
N SER A 384 -9.39 -17.41 -8.17
CA SER A 384 -8.54 -18.14 -7.21
C SER A 384 -9.27 -18.44 -5.91
N LEU A 385 -10.14 -17.54 -5.45
CA LEU A 385 -10.87 -17.70 -4.20
C LEU A 385 -11.93 -18.82 -4.26
N ARG A 386 -12.31 -19.25 -5.46
CA ARG A 386 -13.24 -20.36 -5.71
C ARG A 386 -12.54 -21.64 -6.13
N PHE A 387 -11.41 -21.56 -6.85
CA PHE A 387 -10.77 -22.75 -7.42
C PHE A 387 -9.63 -23.33 -6.58
N ASP A 388 -9.05 -22.54 -5.68
CA ASP A 388 -8.02 -23.05 -4.77
C ASP A 388 -8.66 -23.86 -3.62
N PRO A 389 -8.15 -25.06 -3.29
CA PRO A 389 -8.75 -25.94 -2.29
C PRO A 389 -8.65 -25.43 -0.85
N ILE A 390 -7.83 -24.41 -0.58
CA ILE A 390 -7.72 -23.77 0.74
C ILE A 390 -8.65 -22.56 0.83
N TYR A 391 -8.71 -21.73 -0.23
CA TYR A 391 -9.59 -20.56 -0.25
C TYR A 391 -11.06 -20.90 -0.48
N GLU A 392 -11.37 -21.90 -1.29
CA GLU A 392 -12.76 -22.28 -1.60
C GLU A 392 -13.62 -22.52 -0.36
N PRO A 393 -13.22 -23.34 0.64
CA PRO A 393 -14.06 -23.57 1.82
C PRO A 393 -14.26 -22.31 2.66
N ILE A 394 -13.27 -21.40 2.70
CA ILE A 394 -13.37 -20.11 3.40
C ILE A 394 -14.35 -19.19 2.66
N SER A 395 -14.18 -19.06 1.35
CA SER A 395 -15.04 -18.27 0.47
C SER A 395 -16.48 -18.77 0.51
N ARG A 396 -16.69 -20.09 0.49
CA ARG A 396 -18.02 -20.69 0.59
C ARG A 396 -18.65 -20.44 1.95
N ARG A 397 -17.88 -20.55 3.04
CA ARG A 397 -18.37 -20.19 4.38
C ARG A 397 -18.80 -18.73 4.43
N PHE A 398 -18.01 -17.80 3.91
CA PHE A 398 -18.36 -16.37 3.85
C PHE A 398 -19.55 -16.07 2.94
N TYR A 399 -19.68 -16.80 1.84
CA TYR A 399 -20.86 -16.75 0.98
C TYR A 399 -22.14 -17.16 1.73
N GLU A 400 -22.07 -18.24 2.49
CA GLU A 400 -23.20 -18.80 3.24
C GLU A 400 -23.46 -18.06 4.57
N ASN A 401 -22.47 -17.35 5.12
CA ASN A 401 -22.51 -16.65 6.41
C ASN A 401 -21.98 -15.21 6.27
N PRO A 402 -22.80 -14.27 5.74
CA PRO A 402 -22.36 -12.90 5.46
C PRO A 402 -21.91 -12.10 6.70
N GLU A 403 -22.41 -12.45 7.89
CA GLU A 403 -22.01 -11.80 9.14
C GLU A 403 -20.58 -12.18 9.54
N GLU A 404 -20.18 -13.45 9.36
CA GLU A 404 -18.80 -13.88 9.58
C GLU A 404 -17.83 -13.20 8.61
N PHE A 405 -18.25 -13.06 7.34
CA PHE A 405 -17.50 -12.32 6.34
C PHE A 405 -17.29 -10.85 6.75
N ALA A 406 -18.35 -10.19 7.20
CA ALA A 406 -18.29 -8.79 7.61
C ALA A 406 -17.35 -8.58 8.81
N ASP A 407 -17.41 -9.43 9.85
CA ASP A 407 -16.49 -9.36 10.99
C ASP A 407 -15.03 -9.62 10.58
N ALA A 408 -14.80 -10.67 9.78
CA ALA A 408 -13.47 -11.01 9.28
C ALA A 408 -12.87 -9.86 8.44
N PHE A 409 -13.67 -9.25 7.55
CA PHE A 409 -13.21 -8.11 6.76
C PHE A 409 -12.95 -6.88 7.62
N ALA A 410 -13.80 -6.59 8.62
CA ALA A 410 -13.62 -5.43 9.50
C ALA A 410 -12.30 -5.52 10.27
N ARG A 411 -12.00 -6.71 10.82
CA ARG A 411 -10.78 -6.99 11.57
C ARG A 411 -9.54 -7.01 10.67
N ALA A 412 -9.62 -7.64 9.50
CA ALA A 412 -8.52 -7.69 8.56
C ALA A 412 -8.20 -6.32 7.95
N TRP A 413 -9.22 -5.49 7.67
CA TRP A 413 -9.06 -4.11 7.22
C TRP A 413 -8.38 -3.25 8.29
N TYR A 414 -8.80 -3.37 9.55
CA TYR A 414 -8.16 -2.66 10.66
C TYR A 414 -6.70 -3.08 10.85
N LYS A 415 -6.41 -4.39 10.84
CA LYS A 415 -5.05 -4.92 10.87
C LYS A 415 -4.20 -4.39 9.72
N LEU A 416 -4.69 -4.48 8.49
CA LEU A 416 -4.00 -3.96 7.29
C LEU A 416 -3.56 -2.52 7.50
N THR A 417 -4.50 -1.67 7.93
CA THR A 417 -4.30 -0.23 7.97
C THR A 417 -3.49 0.23 9.18
N HIS A 418 -3.27 -0.62 10.19
CA HIS A 418 -2.59 -0.25 11.45
C HIS A 418 -1.38 -1.13 11.80
N ARG A 419 -1.06 -2.17 11.03
CA ARG A 419 0.02 -3.15 11.32
C ARG A 419 1.43 -2.55 11.47
N ASP A 420 1.67 -1.33 10.99
CA ASP A 420 2.94 -0.61 11.04
C ASP A 420 2.93 0.59 12.01
N MET A 421 1.87 0.70 12.83
CA MET A 421 1.76 1.74 13.85
C MET A 421 2.42 1.37 15.18
N GLY A 422 2.84 0.12 15.37
CA GLY A 422 3.43 -0.37 16.61
C GLY A 422 2.39 -0.58 17.73
N PRO A 423 2.78 -0.38 19.01
CA PRO A 423 1.90 -0.66 20.14
C PRO A 423 0.69 0.26 20.19
N LYS A 424 -0.42 -0.24 20.76
CA LYS A 424 -1.70 0.48 20.89
C LYS A 424 -1.59 1.83 21.62
N SER A 425 -0.56 2.03 22.44
CA SER A 425 -0.27 3.32 23.11
C SER A 425 0.05 4.47 22.15
N LEU A 426 0.40 4.17 20.90
CA LEU A 426 0.65 5.18 19.86
C LEU A 426 -0.62 5.57 19.08
N TYR A 427 -1.75 4.93 19.34
CA TYR A 427 -2.98 5.11 18.57
C TYR A 427 -3.78 6.26 19.16
N LEU A 428 -4.21 7.18 18.31
CA LEU A 428 -4.90 8.40 18.70
C LEU A 428 -6.33 8.45 18.16
N GLY A 429 -7.19 9.17 18.86
CA GLY A 429 -8.55 9.46 18.43
C GLY A 429 -9.62 8.63 19.16
N PRO A 430 -10.90 9.05 19.05
CA PRO A 430 -12.00 8.45 19.79
C PRO A 430 -12.48 7.11 19.23
N GLU A 431 -12.05 6.71 18.04
CA GLU A 431 -12.51 5.49 17.35
C GLU A 431 -11.51 4.33 17.47
N VAL A 432 -10.49 4.45 18.35
CA VAL A 432 -9.58 3.35 18.66
C VAL A 432 -10.37 2.23 19.35
N PRO A 433 -10.43 1.02 18.79
CA PRO A 433 -11.18 -0.09 19.38
C PRO A 433 -10.76 -0.38 20.82
N GLU A 434 -11.72 -0.72 21.69
CA GLU A 434 -11.42 -1.14 23.06
C GLU A 434 -10.66 -2.47 23.10
N GLU A 435 -11.02 -3.41 22.23
CA GLU A 435 -10.32 -4.69 22.08
C GLU A 435 -8.85 -4.47 21.69
N THR A 436 -7.94 -5.21 22.33
CA THR A 436 -6.51 -5.21 21.99
C THR A 436 -6.19 -6.49 21.24
N LEU A 437 -5.65 -6.35 20.03
CA LEU A 437 -5.43 -7.46 19.11
C LEU A 437 -3.99 -7.98 19.22
N LEU A 438 -3.81 -9.30 19.05
CA LEU A 438 -2.51 -9.96 19.24
C LEU A 438 -1.39 -9.38 18.36
N TRP A 439 -1.70 -8.99 17.12
CA TRP A 439 -0.72 -8.43 16.18
C TRP A 439 -0.20 -7.04 16.60
N GLN A 440 -0.79 -6.41 17.61
CA GLN A 440 -0.32 -5.14 18.20
C GLN A 440 0.78 -5.36 19.25
N ASP A 441 1.25 -6.60 19.44
CA ASP A 441 2.22 -7.01 20.46
C ASP A 441 1.85 -6.48 21.86
N PRO A 442 0.68 -6.88 22.40
CA PRO A 442 0.14 -6.27 23.62
C PRO A 442 1.03 -6.47 24.84
N LEU A 443 1.16 -5.41 25.63
CA LEU A 443 1.80 -5.43 26.94
C LEU A 443 0.75 -5.36 28.05
N PRO A 444 0.96 -6.03 29.20
CA PRO A 444 0.09 -5.86 30.36
C PRO A 444 0.18 -4.42 30.88
N GLN A 445 -0.90 -3.95 31.51
CA GLN A 445 -0.84 -2.69 32.25
C GLN A 445 0.13 -2.85 33.43
N ALA A 446 0.95 -1.82 33.67
CA ALA A 446 1.84 -1.82 34.84
C ALA A 446 1.01 -1.88 36.13
N GLU A 447 1.41 -2.78 37.04
CA GLU A 447 0.81 -2.95 38.37
C GLU A 447 1.77 -2.46 39.46
N GLY A 448 1.23 -1.89 40.53
CA GLY A 448 2.00 -1.39 41.67
C GLY A 448 2.52 0.04 41.51
N GLU A 449 3.27 0.50 42.52
CA GLU A 449 3.93 1.81 42.49
C GLU A 449 5.17 1.75 41.60
N ALA A 450 5.33 2.76 40.73
CA ALA A 450 6.54 2.90 39.94
C ALA A 450 7.75 3.11 40.87
N VAL A 451 8.86 2.43 40.58
CA VAL A 451 10.11 2.59 41.33
C VAL A 451 10.57 4.05 41.30
N ASP A 452 10.92 4.58 42.47
CA ASP A 452 11.39 5.96 42.59
C ASP A 452 12.92 6.09 42.38
N ALA A 453 13.45 7.29 42.52
CA ALA A 453 14.89 7.55 42.34
C ALA A 453 15.77 6.85 43.39
N ALA A 454 15.25 6.65 44.61
CA ALA A 454 15.95 5.94 45.67
C ALA A 454 15.96 4.43 45.39
N ASP A 455 14.83 3.88 44.94
CA ASP A 455 14.71 2.49 44.51
C ASP A 455 15.66 2.19 43.35
N VAL A 456 15.71 3.05 42.33
CA VAL A 456 16.62 2.88 41.18
C VAL A 456 18.07 2.86 41.63
N THR A 457 18.47 3.76 42.55
CA THR A 457 19.82 3.77 43.13
C THR A 457 20.13 2.46 43.85
N ALA A 458 19.20 1.99 44.70
CA ALA A 458 19.37 0.75 45.46
C ALA A 458 19.42 -0.50 44.56
N LEU A 459 18.58 -0.56 43.53
CA LEU A 459 18.54 -1.66 42.56
C LEU A 459 19.81 -1.73 41.72
N LYS A 460 20.35 -0.58 41.28
CA LYS A 460 21.64 -0.52 40.57
C LYS A 460 22.78 -1.11 41.40
N ALA A 461 22.86 -0.77 42.69
CA ALA A 461 23.87 -1.33 43.58
C ALA A 461 23.72 -2.86 43.70
N LYS A 462 22.48 -3.35 43.92
CA LYS A 462 22.21 -4.80 43.99
C LYS A 462 22.57 -5.55 42.71
N ILE A 463 22.31 -4.95 41.54
CA ILE A 463 22.67 -5.56 40.25
C ILE A 463 24.19 -5.66 40.12
N LEU A 464 24.94 -4.63 40.51
CA LEU A 464 26.41 -4.63 40.47
C LEU A 464 27.02 -5.64 41.45
N ASP A 465 26.39 -5.86 42.60
CA ASP A 465 26.82 -6.82 43.62
C ASP A 465 26.40 -8.28 43.33
N SER A 466 25.60 -8.52 42.27
CA SER A 466 25.06 -9.86 41.94
C SER A 466 26.10 -10.88 41.45
N GLY A 467 27.32 -10.43 41.14
CA GLY A 467 28.36 -11.25 40.50
C GLY A 467 28.26 -11.33 38.98
N LEU A 468 27.28 -10.66 38.36
CA LEU A 468 27.22 -10.49 36.90
C LEU A 468 28.32 -9.53 36.42
N SER A 469 29.00 -9.91 35.35
CA SER A 469 29.99 -9.03 34.72
C SER A 469 29.31 -7.88 33.96
N VAL A 470 30.03 -6.77 33.79
CA VAL A 470 29.59 -5.64 32.94
C VAL A 470 29.21 -6.12 31.54
N SER A 471 29.99 -7.02 30.95
CA SER A 471 29.71 -7.57 29.61
C SER A 471 28.38 -8.33 29.54
N GLN A 472 28.01 -9.06 30.59
CA GLN A 472 26.71 -9.75 30.65
C GLN A 472 25.55 -8.75 30.76
N LEU A 473 25.69 -7.74 31.62
CA LEU A 473 24.66 -6.71 31.82
C LEU A 473 24.44 -5.89 30.53
N VAL A 474 25.52 -5.42 29.92
CA VAL A 474 25.48 -4.66 28.66
C VAL A 474 24.96 -5.55 27.52
N GLY A 475 25.43 -6.79 27.43
CA GLY A 475 25.00 -7.74 26.41
C GLY A 475 23.50 -8.05 26.50
N ALA A 476 22.97 -8.28 27.70
CA ALA A 476 21.55 -8.55 27.93
C ALA A 476 20.68 -7.32 27.60
N ALA A 477 21.08 -6.13 28.09
CA ALA A 477 20.37 -4.89 27.80
C ALA A 477 20.33 -4.57 26.30
N TRP A 478 21.48 -4.74 25.61
CA TRP A 478 21.56 -4.54 24.16
C TRP A 478 20.72 -5.56 23.40
N ALA A 479 20.80 -6.85 23.76
CA ALA A 479 20.02 -7.91 23.10
C ALA A 479 18.51 -7.68 23.21
N SER A 480 18.03 -7.08 24.31
CA SER A 480 16.63 -6.66 24.45
C SER A 480 16.30 -5.44 23.57
N ALA A 481 17.03 -4.34 23.73
CA ALA A 481 16.75 -3.08 23.05
C ALA A 481 16.93 -3.15 21.51
N ALA A 482 17.92 -3.90 21.03
CA ALA A 482 18.29 -3.96 19.61
C ALA A 482 17.28 -4.73 18.72
N THR A 483 16.24 -5.31 19.31
CA THR A 483 15.12 -5.88 18.56
C THR A 483 14.19 -4.81 17.98
N PHE A 484 14.26 -3.57 18.49
CA PHE A 484 13.44 -2.47 17.99
C PHE A 484 13.76 -2.15 16.53
N ARG A 485 12.72 -2.01 15.72
CA ARG A 485 12.83 -1.47 14.35
C ARG A 485 11.84 -0.33 14.17
N GLY A 486 12.35 0.84 13.78
CA GLY A 486 11.53 2.05 13.63
C GLY A 486 10.57 2.04 12.43
N SER A 487 10.69 1.07 11.53
CA SER A 487 9.84 0.93 10.34
C SER A 487 8.39 0.63 10.71
N ASP A 488 8.16 -0.36 11.57
CA ASP A 488 6.82 -0.74 12.08
C ASP A 488 6.67 -0.57 13.60
N LYS A 489 7.71 -0.03 14.26
CA LYS A 489 7.74 0.29 15.69
C LYS A 489 7.53 -0.93 16.60
N ARG A 490 7.95 -2.11 16.14
CA ARG A 490 7.94 -3.36 16.92
C ARG A 490 9.29 -3.62 17.61
N GLY A 491 9.26 -4.45 18.65
CA GLY A 491 10.44 -4.82 19.44
C GLY A 491 10.89 -3.70 20.40
N GLY A 492 12.05 -3.91 21.03
CA GLY A 492 12.61 -3.01 22.04
C GLY A 492 12.52 -3.59 23.46
N ALA A 493 13.00 -2.81 24.42
CA ALA A 493 13.03 -3.18 25.85
C ALA A 493 11.81 -2.69 26.64
N ASN A 494 11.02 -1.80 26.04
CA ASN A 494 9.93 -1.07 26.67
C ASN A 494 8.67 -1.91 26.83
#